data_AF-A0A9W7BZ02-F1
#
_entry.id   AF-A0A9W7BZ02-F1
#
_cell.length_a   1.000
_cell.length_b   1.000
_cell.length_c   1.000
_cell.angle_alpha   90.00
_cell.angle_beta   90.00
_cell.angle_gamma   90.00
#
_symmetry.space_group_name_H-M   'P 1'
#
loop_
_entity.id
_entity.type
_entity.pdbx_description
1 polymer ?
#
loop_
_entity_poly.entity_id
_entity_poly.type
_entity_poly.pdbx_seq_one_letter_code
_entity_poly.pdbx_strand_id
1 'polypeptide(L)'
;MNSVTGSDAGNNSTSSNPPRNPFTLPSDEEVFRLRDEEKKRRAEARDKNMKLKIWQKGGGNGGRSLRMKEIGNKNAKSSAAATGVTNERRQEKEIMTEFIAKKREMFLVQMSLDTKREEIRKLEEKAQMKEEALQKSETMLEEDAIRFDTFLKENDKKAHEAIKKAEKETKLKTDKVQEIKKLNQQIQMVQSDMSKHKEALEDCLKYKDFLDKLTPGEWFEQQKARKKERKEKRRQERIAVKKEKFEERKKQIYQEAVIRHEAEMKAKDGKEKGKRKTRRRNNDREGGGPVIEVKYPAAPDFEAEPYTSSGEEMPMYFTHPQQLLDVFIALEEQNLFLIQNSQETEQALEDLKTSYRETRKRMDQKTTSLEENIVDLKSQISGEESKKAQLARRIAKSAGHTQEKQEALLQSLGDKVKEVYQRCGFDSSSNPSTLFMLSDLEAQLEDLLSALELMPEDYVKKVEKEKEKKRRELKRIEQQAAQEAKQAEKNKLAVARAMQPPPKRVGRQVMYRSQPVRRKVKQEAKTETQEELDELKFFT
;
A
#
# COMPACT_ATOMS: atom_id res chain seq x y z
N MET A 1 46.50 49.14 -26.16
CA MET A 1 46.45 48.06 -27.15
C MET A 1 45.28 48.33 -28.08
N ASN A 2 45.58 48.26 -29.38
CA ASN A 2 44.68 48.16 -30.53
C ASN A 2 43.94 49.43 -31.00
N SER A 3 44.74 50.23 -31.70
CA SER A 3 44.44 50.81 -33.02
C SER A 3 43.70 49.87 -33.99
N VAL A 4 42.95 50.45 -34.95
CA VAL A 4 43.13 50.32 -36.43
C VAL A 4 41.81 50.63 -37.18
N THR A 5 41.75 51.82 -37.82
CA THR A 5 41.52 52.16 -39.26
C THR A 5 40.15 51.82 -39.85
N GLY A 6 39.45 52.72 -40.53
CA GLY A 6 39.73 53.41 -41.80
C GLY A 6 38.34 53.74 -42.41
N SER A 7 38.10 54.58 -43.41
CA SER A 7 38.91 55.04 -44.53
C SER A 7 38.18 56.19 -45.24
N ASP A 8 39.02 56.96 -45.94
CA ASP A 8 38.83 58.10 -46.83
C ASP A 8 37.77 57.98 -47.94
N ALA A 9 37.17 59.12 -48.31
CA ALA A 9 36.62 59.40 -49.65
C ALA A 9 36.30 60.90 -49.78
N GLY A 10 37.23 61.67 -50.33
CA GLY A 10 36.93 62.98 -50.90
C GLY A 10 36.07 62.85 -52.16
N ASN A 11 35.06 63.71 -52.30
CA ASN A 11 34.55 64.07 -53.63
C ASN A 11 34.05 65.52 -53.67
N ASN A 12 34.67 66.28 -54.57
CA ASN A 12 34.38 67.65 -54.91
C ASN A 12 33.19 67.65 -55.89
N SER A 13 32.05 68.25 -55.53
CA SER A 13 30.95 68.46 -56.49
C SER A 13 30.23 69.79 -56.20
N THR A 14 30.64 70.80 -56.99
CA THR A 14 29.78 71.72 -57.72
C THR A 14 28.44 72.10 -57.05
N SER A 15 28.40 73.31 -56.48
CA SER A 15 27.18 74.03 -56.16
C SER A 15 26.39 74.37 -57.42
N SER A 16 25.55 73.45 -57.87
CA SER A 16 24.46 73.72 -58.81
C SER A 16 23.15 73.55 -58.05
N ASN A 17 22.66 74.65 -57.45
CA ASN A 17 21.27 74.69 -56.99
C ASN A 17 20.36 74.49 -58.21
N PRO A 18 19.41 73.54 -58.20
CA PRO A 18 18.44 73.41 -59.28
C PRO A 18 17.55 74.68 -59.34
N PRO A 19 17.02 75.06 -60.51
CA PRO A 19 16.11 76.20 -60.61
C PRO A 19 14.89 75.92 -59.74
N ARG A 20 14.74 76.75 -58.71
CA ARG A 20 13.76 76.58 -57.64
C ARG A 20 12.35 76.80 -58.19
N ASN A 21 11.45 75.86 -57.95
CA ASN A 21 10.07 75.91 -58.40
C ASN A 21 9.35 77.15 -57.81
N PRO A 22 8.80 78.06 -58.62
CA PRO A 22 8.21 79.32 -58.15
C PRO A 22 6.91 79.14 -57.34
N PHE A 23 6.36 77.91 -57.27
CA PHE A 23 5.15 77.60 -56.51
C PHE A 23 5.39 76.77 -55.24
N THR A 24 6.65 76.49 -54.88
CA THR A 24 6.98 75.91 -53.57
C THR A 24 7.22 77.00 -52.53
N LEU A 25 6.42 77.00 -51.46
CA LEU A 25 6.61 77.89 -50.31
C LEU A 25 8.01 77.69 -49.71
N PRO A 26 8.77 78.77 -49.45
CA PRO A 26 10.06 78.67 -48.80
C PRO A 26 9.95 78.05 -47.40
N SER A 27 10.97 77.30 -46.98
CA SER A 27 11.00 76.77 -45.61
C SER A 27 11.09 77.91 -44.60
N ASP A 28 10.53 77.71 -43.41
CA ASP A 28 10.51 78.74 -42.37
C ASP A 28 11.92 79.27 -42.04
N GLU A 29 12.95 78.41 -42.05
CA GLU A 29 14.35 78.84 -41.89
C GLU A 29 14.82 79.81 -42.99
N GLU A 30 14.43 79.60 -44.24
CA GLU A 30 14.78 80.52 -45.33
C GLU A 30 13.98 81.81 -45.28
N VAL A 31 12.71 81.76 -44.85
CA VAL A 31 11.89 82.95 -44.64
C VAL A 31 12.50 83.81 -43.53
N PHE A 32 12.96 83.21 -42.43
CA PHE A 32 13.65 83.92 -41.37
C PHE A 32 14.95 84.54 -41.86
N ARG A 33 15.77 83.81 -42.62
CA ARG A 33 17.02 84.36 -43.20
C ARG A 33 16.76 85.51 -44.17
N LEU A 34 15.79 85.38 -45.07
CA LEU A 34 15.42 86.46 -46.00
C LEU A 34 14.91 87.70 -45.28
N ARG A 35 14.15 87.51 -44.18
CA ARG A 35 13.63 88.61 -43.37
C ARG A 35 14.74 89.31 -42.59
N ASP A 36 15.70 88.56 -42.07
CA ASP A 36 16.87 89.11 -41.38
C ASP A 36 17.82 89.82 -42.35
N GLU A 37 18.03 89.28 -43.54
CA GLU A 37 18.79 89.92 -44.62
C GLU A 37 18.10 91.20 -45.13
N GLU A 38 16.77 91.20 -45.29
CA GLU A 38 16.01 92.38 -45.67
C GLU A 38 16.08 93.47 -44.59
N LYS A 39 15.99 93.06 -43.31
CA LYS A 39 16.13 93.97 -42.16
C LYS A 39 17.54 94.56 -42.11
N LYS A 40 18.57 93.76 -42.38
CA LYS A 40 19.97 94.21 -42.47
C LYS A 40 20.17 95.16 -43.65
N ARG A 41 19.64 94.84 -44.84
CA ARG A 41 19.70 95.72 -46.02
C ARG A 41 18.98 97.05 -45.80
N ARG A 42 17.85 97.04 -45.08
CA ARG A 42 17.09 98.25 -44.72
C ARG A 42 17.82 99.09 -43.67
N ALA A 43 18.51 98.46 -42.72
CA ALA A 43 19.38 99.14 -41.76
C ALA A 43 20.58 99.78 -42.47
N GLU A 44 21.27 99.05 -43.35
CA GLU A 44 22.37 99.56 -44.16
C GLU A 44 21.94 100.70 -45.09
N ALA A 45 20.74 100.62 -45.69
CA ALA A 45 20.18 101.69 -46.49
C ALA A 45 19.87 102.93 -45.64
N ARG A 46 19.38 102.77 -44.40
CA ARG A 46 19.19 103.87 -43.46
C ARG A 46 20.50 104.51 -43.04
N ASP A 47 21.53 103.72 -42.75
CA ASP A 47 22.86 104.23 -42.39
C ASP A 47 23.55 104.96 -43.56
N LYS A 48 23.43 104.43 -44.78
CA LYS A 48 23.89 105.12 -45.99
C LYS A 48 23.13 106.42 -46.22
N ASN A 49 21.81 106.42 -46.01
CA ASN A 49 21.00 107.62 -46.15
C ASN A 49 21.28 108.63 -45.03
N MET A 50 21.61 108.21 -43.81
CA MET A 50 22.04 109.08 -42.71
C MET A 50 23.37 109.79 -43.01
N LYS A 51 24.28 109.15 -43.75
CA LYS A 51 25.58 109.71 -44.14
C LYS A 51 25.52 110.70 -45.32
N LEU A 52 24.39 110.81 -46.01
CA LEU A 52 24.19 111.77 -47.11
C LEU A 52 23.70 113.13 -46.60
N LYS A 53 24.29 114.21 -47.13
CA LYS A 53 23.90 115.58 -46.79
C LYS A 53 22.55 115.95 -47.44
N ILE A 54 21.82 116.87 -46.83
CA ILE A 54 20.39 117.13 -47.10
C ILE A 54 20.08 117.47 -48.57
N TRP A 55 20.97 118.14 -49.29
CA TRP A 55 20.77 118.46 -50.73
C TRP A 55 21.07 117.29 -51.69
N GLN A 56 21.70 116.22 -51.21
CA GLN A 56 21.87 114.96 -51.97
C GLN A 56 20.65 114.04 -51.81
N LYS A 57 19.77 114.34 -50.85
CA LYS A 57 18.44 113.71 -50.71
C LYS A 57 17.40 114.54 -51.47
N GLY A 58 17.46 114.55 -52.80
CA GLY A 58 16.52 115.33 -53.60
C GLY A 58 16.22 114.71 -54.96
N GLY A 59 14.96 114.34 -55.18
CA GLY A 59 14.40 114.08 -56.51
C GLY A 59 13.65 112.76 -56.66
N GLY A 60 12.33 112.77 -56.47
CA GLY A 60 11.47 111.61 -56.73
C GLY A 60 9.99 111.93 -56.59
N ASN A 61 9.44 112.67 -57.55
CA ASN A 61 8.01 112.94 -57.68
C ASN A 61 7.38 111.84 -58.57
N GLY A 62 6.31 111.17 -58.11
CA GLY A 62 5.56 110.25 -58.97
C GLY A 62 4.53 109.38 -58.24
N GLY A 63 3.24 109.70 -58.40
CA GLY A 63 2.14 108.83 -57.96
C GLY A 63 0.77 109.49 -57.87
N ARG A 64 0.25 110.09 -58.95
CA ARG A 64 -1.17 110.50 -59.08
C ARG A 64 -2.04 109.26 -59.32
N SER A 65 -3.11 109.10 -58.55
CA SER A 65 -4.28 108.31 -58.96
C SER A 65 -5.36 109.26 -59.49
N LEU A 66 -5.62 109.18 -60.80
CA LEU A 66 -6.77 109.76 -61.48
C LEU A 66 -7.91 108.74 -61.47
N ARG A 67 -9.11 109.11 -61.01
CA ARG A 67 -10.37 108.68 -61.65
C ARG A 67 -11.57 109.57 -61.26
N MET A 68 -12.01 110.36 -62.25
CA MET A 68 -13.40 110.74 -62.57
C MET A 68 -14.32 111.34 -61.49
N LYS A 69 -14.76 112.59 -61.68
CA LYS A 69 -16.07 112.89 -62.33
C LYS A 69 -16.23 114.39 -62.63
N GLU A 70 -16.48 114.69 -63.90
CA GLU A 70 -16.97 115.97 -64.40
C GLU A 70 -18.46 116.16 -64.07
N ILE A 71 -18.90 117.42 -63.89
CA ILE A 71 -20.04 118.08 -64.55
C ILE A 71 -20.27 119.44 -63.88
N GLY A 72 -20.19 120.52 -64.67
CA GLY A 72 -21.23 121.55 -64.66
C GLY A 72 -21.06 122.82 -63.80
N ASN A 73 -20.48 123.84 -64.44
CA ASN A 73 -21.15 125.11 -64.76
C ASN A 73 -21.17 126.30 -63.74
N LYS A 74 -20.32 127.28 -64.10
CA LYS A 74 -20.54 128.75 -64.21
C LYS A 74 -20.55 129.68 -62.99
N ASN A 75 -19.66 130.67 -63.14
CA ASN A 75 -19.75 132.08 -62.79
C ASN A 75 -19.48 132.49 -61.34
N ALA A 76 -18.26 133.01 -61.12
CA ALA A 76 -18.10 134.43 -60.78
C ALA A 76 -16.69 134.89 -61.15
N LYS A 77 -16.61 135.83 -62.10
CA LYS A 77 -15.45 136.68 -62.35
C LYS A 77 -15.33 137.67 -61.18
N SER A 78 -14.11 137.97 -60.73
CA SER A 78 -13.50 139.30 -60.92
C SER A 78 -12.25 139.52 -60.06
N SER A 79 -11.20 140.02 -60.74
CA SER A 79 -10.20 141.02 -60.32
C SER A 79 -9.47 140.81 -58.98
N ALA A 80 -8.16 140.53 -58.97
CA ALA A 80 -7.03 141.37 -59.38
C ALA A 80 -6.51 142.31 -58.28
N ALA A 81 -5.20 142.16 -58.04
CA ALA A 81 -4.19 143.18 -57.70
C ALA A 81 -4.29 143.96 -56.37
N ALA A 82 -3.20 143.89 -55.59
CA ALA A 82 -2.34 145.05 -55.27
C ALA A 82 -1.21 144.55 -54.32
N THR A 83 0.07 144.51 -54.71
CA THR A 83 1.06 145.61 -54.67
C THR A 83 0.88 146.58 -53.52
N GLY A 84 1.70 146.42 -52.47
CA GLY A 84 1.89 147.38 -51.38
C GLY A 84 3.32 147.95 -51.40
N VAL A 85 3.57 148.90 -52.29
CA VAL A 85 4.62 149.92 -52.18
C VAL A 85 3.87 151.23 -51.98
N THR A 86 4.21 152.01 -50.95
CA THR A 86 4.61 153.44 -51.08
C THR A 86 4.60 154.18 -49.74
N ASN A 87 5.70 154.91 -49.57
CA ASN A 87 5.82 156.31 -49.17
C ASN A 87 5.32 156.83 -47.83
N GLU A 88 6.33 157.32 -47.11
CA GLU A 88 6.34 158.45 -46.21
C GLU A 88 5.39 159.59 -46.59
N ARG A 89 4.61 159.93 -45.56
CA ARG A 89 3.72 161.07 -45.33
C ARG A 89 4.16 162.38 -46.00
N ARG A 90 3.44 162.78 -47.05
CA ARG A 90 3.17 164.21 -47.33
C ARG A 90 1.88 164.59 -46.61
N GLN A 91 1.97 165.57 -45.70
CA GLN A 91 0.82 166.16 -45.02
C GLN A 91 0.13 167.19 -45.92
N GLU A 92 -1.02 166.84 -46.47
CA GLU A 92 -2.01 167.79 -46.98
C GLU A 92 -3.35 167.50 -46.30
N LYS A 93 -4.04 168.54 -45.85
CA LYS A 93 -5.18 168.47 -44.92
C LYS A 93 -6.41 167.87 -45.63
N GLU A 94 -6.81 166.65 -45.27
CA GLU A 94 -7.99 165.93 -45.80
C GLU A 94 -9.33 166.62 -45.45
N ILE A 95 -10.31 166.53 -46.37
CA ILE A 95 -11.68 167.05 -46.27
C ILE A 95 -12.58 166.02 -45.56
N MET A 96 -13.36 166.46 -44.57
CA MET A 96 -14.17 165.65 -43.63
C MET A 96 -14.99 164.51 -44.25
N THR A 97 -15.46 164.64 -45.49
CA THR A 97 -16.33 163.66 -46.16
C THR A 97 -15.62 162.36 -46.54
N GLU A 98 -14.35 162.42 -46.96
CA GLU A 98 -13.58 161.23 -47.32
C GLU A 98 -13.19 160.39 -46.10
N PHE A 99 -12.96 161.05 -44.96
CA PHE A 99 -12.72 160.37 -43.69
C PHE A 99 -13.93 159.51 -43.28
N ILE A 100 -15.15 160.04 -43.47
CA ILE A 100 -16.39 159.31 -43.18
C ILE A 100 -16.58 158.12 -44.14
N ALA A 101 -16.25 158.29 -45.43
CA ALA A 101 -16.33 157.20 -46.40
C ALA A 101 -15.33 156.07 -46.10
N LYS A 102 -14.05 156.38 -45.85
CA LYS A 102 -13.04 155.38 -45.43
C LYS A 102 -13.44 154.68 -44.13
N LYS A 103 -14.03 155.40 -43.15
CA LYS A 103 -14.54 154.81 -41.92
C LYS A 103 -15.70 153.83 -42.16
N ARG A 104 -16.62 154.15 -43.09
CA ARG A 104 -17.73 153.26 -43.48
C ARG A 104 -17.24 152.02 -44.22
N GLU A 105 -16.31 152.17 -45.17
CA GLU A 105 -15.71 151.02 -45.87
C GLU A 105 -14.94 150.12 -44.91
N MET A 106 -14.17 150.71 -43.99
CA MET A 106 -13.50 149.98 -42.91
C MET A 106 -14.51 149.23 -42.04
N PHE A 107 -15.65 149.83 -41.70
CA PHE A 107 -16.69 149.19 -40.89
C PHE A 107 -17.41 148.07 -41.65
N LEU A 108 -17.63 148.21 -42.96
CA LEU A 108 -18.24 147.18 -43.80
C LEU A 108 -17.32 145.97 -43.97
N VAL A 109 -16.02 146.22 -44.22
CA VAL A 109 -15.00 145.16 -44.25
C VAL A 109 -14.91 144.48 -42.91
N GLN A 110 -14.91 145.25 -41.81
CA GLN A 110 -14.92 144.72 -40.45
C GLN A 110 -16.15 143.82 -40.21
N MET A 111 -17.36 144.29 -40.55
CA MET A 111 -18.58 143.50 -40.43
C MET A 111 -18.54 142.23 -41.30
N SER A 112 -17.98 142.29 -42.52
CA SER A 112 -17.82 141.12 -43.40
C SER A 112 -16.76 140.12 -42.92
N LEU A 113 -15.71 140.60 -42.25
CA LEU A 113 -14.73 139.77 -41.59
C LEU A 113 -15.32 139.12 -40.35
N ASP A 114 -16.12 139.86 -39.58
CA ASP A 114 -16.78 139.35 -38.38
C ASP A 114 -17.84 138.29 -38.75
N THR A 115 -18.66 138.50 -39.80
CA THR A 115 -19.59 137.47 -40.29
C THR A 115 -18.86 136.23 -40.82
N LYS A 116 -17.77 136.39 -41.57
CA LYS A 116 -16.93 135.25 -42.02
C LYS A 116 -16.24 134.55 -40.86
N ARG A 117 -15.75 135.28 -39.86
CA ARG A 117 -15.17 134.70 -38.63
C ARG A 117 -16.21 133.90 -37.87
N GLU A 118 -17.44 134.38 -37.79
CA GLU A 118 -18.53 133.70 -37.11
C GLU A 118 -19.01 132.46 -37.88
N GLU A 119 -19.03 132.51 -39.21
CA GLU A 119 -19.32 131.35 -40.06
C GLU A 119 -18.18 130.31 -40.02
N ILE A 120 -16.91 130.74 -40.04
CA ILE A 120 -15.74 129.88 -39.82
C ILE A 120 -15.84 129.22 -38.45
N ARG A 121 -16.13 129.99 -37.39
CA ARG A 121 -16.30 129.45 -36.03
C ARG A 121 -17.41 128.40 -35.96
N LYS A 122 -18.53 128.61 -36.66
CA LYS A 122 -19.64 127.65 -36.73
C LYS A 122 -19.28 126.37 -37.51
N LEU A 123 -18.47 126.49 -38.56
CA LEU A 123 -17.95 125.34 -39.30
C LEU A 123 -16.88 124.59 -38.51
N GLU A 124 -16.03 125.31 -37.79
CA GLU A 124 -15.05 124.75 -36.85
C GLU A 124 -15.74 123.99 -35.72
N GLU A 125 -16.79 124.54 -35.12
CA GLU A 125 -17.58 123.84 -34.09
C GLU A 125 -18.25 122.57 -34.64
N LYS A 126 -18.83 122.61 -35.84
CA LYS A 126 -19.37 121.42 -36.51
C LYS A 126 -18.29 120.41 -36.88
N ALA A 127 -17.10 120.85 -37.25
CA ALA A 127 -15.96 119.99 -37.54
C ALA A 127 -15.46 119.32 -36.26
N GLN A 128 -15.30 120.09 -35.17
CA GLN A 128 -14.93 119.57 -33.84
C GLN A 128 -15.94 118.54 -33.34
N MET A 129 -17.24 118.81 -33.42
CA MET A 129 -18.26 117.83 -33.01
C MET A 129 -18.20 116.53 -33.83
N LYS A 130 -17.87 116.61 -35.12
CA LYS A 130 -17.68 115.42 -35.98
C LYS A 130 -16.37 114.71 -35.67
N GLU A 131 -15.30 115.44 -35.41
CA GLU A 131 -14.00 114.91 -35.03
C GLU A 131 -14.08 114.20 -33.68
N GLU A 132 -14.74 114.79 -32.68
CA GLU A 132 -15.03 114.14 -31.40
C GLU A 132 -15.92 112.91 -31.55
N ALA A 133 -16.92 112.95 -32.44
CA ALA A 133 -17.77 111.78 -32.71
C ALA A 133 -16.98 110.65 -33.40
N LEU A 134 -16.11 110.99 -34.35
CA LEU A 134 -15.22 110.04 -35.02
C LEU A 134 -14.22 109.46 -34.02
N GLN A 135 -13.58 110.28 -33.20
CA GLN A 135 -12.65 109.85 -32.17
C GLN A 135 -13.32 108.93 -31.13
N LYS A 136 -14.56 109.23 -30.74
CA LYS A 136 -15.37 108.33 -29.89
C LYS A 136 -15.66 107.00 -30.59
N SER A 137 -15.95 107.01 -31.89
CA SER A 137 -16.16 105.75 -32.62
C SER A 137 -14.87 104.96 -32.82
N GLU A 138 -13.74 105.63 -33.04
CA GLU A 138 -12.42 105.02 -33.17
C GLU A 138 -11.99 104.37 -31.86
N THR A 139 -12.09 105.11 -30.75
CA THR A 139 -11.81 104.57 -29.40
C THR A 139 -12.72 103.39 -29.05
N MET A 140 -14.02 103.43 -29.38
CA MET A 140 -14.91 102.29 -29.17
C MET A 140 -14.51 101.06 -30.00
N LEU A 141 -14.06 101.24 -31.25
CA LEU A 141 -13.56 100.16 -32.09
C LEU A 141 -12.21 99.61 -31.60
N GLU A 142 -11.32 100.48 -31.12
CA GLU A 142 -10.06 100.07 -30.49
C GLU A 142 -10.32 99.26 -29.22
N GLU A 143 -11.26 99.70 -28.38
CA GLU A 143 -11.68 98.95 -27.20
C GLU A 143 -12.28 97.59 -27.58
N ASP A 144 -13.14 97.53 -28.61
CA ASP A 144 -13.68 96.26 -29.10
C ASP A 144 -12.58 95.34 -29.65
N ALA A 145 -11.61 95.87 -30.40
CA ALA A 145 -10.46 95.10 -30.87
C ALA A 145 -9.65 94.52 -29.69
N ILE A 146 -9.41 95.33 -28.65
CA ILE A 146 -8.75 94.88 -27.42
C ILE A 146 -9.59 93.81 -26.70
N ARG A 147 -10.93 93.98 -26.63
CA ARG A 147 -11.85 92.99 -26.06
C ARG A 147 -11.84 91.67 -26.84
N PHE A 148 -11.78 91.71 -28.18
CA PHE A 148 -11.68 90.51 -29.00
C PHE A 148 -10.32 89.82 -28.83
N ASP A 149 -9.22 90.57 -28.83
CA ASP A 149 -7.89 90.02 -28.62
C ASP A 149 -7.74 89.39 -27.22
N THR A 150 -8.31 90.03 -26.20
CA THR A 150 -8.35 89.46 -24.84
C THR A 150 -9.24 88.23 -24.78
N PHE A 151 -10.40 88.22 -25.44
CA PHE A 151 -11.27 87.05 -25.55
C PHE A 151 -10.58 85.87 -26.25
N LEU A 152 -9.87 86.10 -27.36
CA LEU A 152 -9.11 85.05 -28.05
C LEU A 152 -8.00 84.49 -27.16
N LYS A 153 -7.23 85.37 -26.50
CA LYS A 153 -6.20 84.94 -25.54
C LYS A 153 -6.79 84.12 -24.38
N GLU A 154 -7.95 84.53 -23.86
CA GLU A 154 -8.64 83.79 -22.80
C GLU A 154 -9.20 82.45 -23.29
N ASN A 155 -9.74 82.40 -24.51
CA ASN A 155 -10.24 81.17 -25.12
C ASN A 155 -9.10 80.18 -25.38
N ASP A 156 -8.02 80.63 -26.03
CA ASP A 156 -6.82 79.83 -26.28
C ASP A 156 -6.20 79.34 -24.97
N LYS A 157 -6.13 80.22 -23.95
CA LYS A 157 -5.68 79.82 -22.61
C LYS A 157 -6.59 78.76 -22.00
N LYS A 158 -7.91 78.91 -22.11
CA LYS A 158 -8.89 77.94 -21.59
C LYS A 158 -8.82 76.61 -22.35
N ALA A 159 -8.59 76.63 -23.67
CA ALA A 159 -8.38 75.45 -24.49
C ALA A 159 -7.08 74.74 -24.11
N HIS A 160 -5.98 75.46 -23.96
CA HIS A 160 -4.72 74.90 -23.48
C HIS A 160 -4.82 74.35 -22.06
N GLU A 161 -5.53 75.02 -21.16
CA GLU A 161 -5.79 74.51 -19.81
C GLU A 161 -6.64 73.24 -19.83
N ALA A 162 -7.63 73.14 -20.72
CA ALA A 162 -8.43 71.93 -20.91
C ALA A 162 -7.59 70.76 -21.45
N ILE A 163 -6.75 71.00 -22.47
CA ILE A 163 -5.81 70.00 -23.01
C ILE A 163 -4.85 69.54 -21.91
N LYS A 164 -4.25 70.47 -21.17
CA LYS A 164 -3.31 70.13 -20.09
C LYS A 164 -3.99 69.34 -18.97
N LYS A 165 -5.26 69.61 -18.66
CA LYS A 165 -6.04 68.81 -17.71
C LYS A 165 -6.28 67.40 -18.25
N ALA A 166 -6.70 67.26 -19.51
CA ALA A 166 -6.91 65.97 -20.16
C ALA A 166 -5.62 65.13 -20.26
N GLU A 167 -4.49 65.76 -20.58
CA GLU A 167 -3.17 65.12 -20.61
C GLU A 167 -2.75 64.63 -19.21
N LYS A 168 -2.94 65.46 -18.17
CA LYS A 168 -2.67 65.05 -16.79
C LYS A 168 -3.53 63.87 -16.35
N GLU A 169 -4.83 63.89 -16.65
CA GLU A 169 -5.74 62.78 -16.35
C GLU A 169 -5.37 61.51 -17.11
N THR A 170 -4.99 61.64 -18.39
CA THR A 170 -4.51 60.52 -19.20
C THR A 170 -3.22 59.94 -18.64
N LYS A 171 -2.28 60.80 -18.21
CA LYS A 171 -1.05 60.37 -17.55
C LYS A 171 -1.32 59.62 -16.24
N LEU A 172 -2.19 60.16 -15.39
CA LEU A 172 -2.61 59.47 -14.15
C LEU A 172 -3.28 58.12 -14.44
N LYS A 173 -4.08 58.03 -15.51
CA LYS A 173 -4.67 56.76 -15.96
C LYS A 173 -3.59 55.78 -16.41
N THR A 174 -2.62 56.20 -17.24
CA THR A 174 -1.53 55.32 -17.70
C THR A 174 -0.68 54.83 -16.54
N ASP A 175 -0.36 55.69 -15.57
CA ASP A 175 0.44 55.35 -14.39
C ASP A 175 -0.31 54.31 -13.53
N LYS A 176 -1.62 54.51 -13.30
CA LYS A 176 -2.46 53.52 -12.60
C LYS A 176 -2.54 52.19 -13.35
N VAL A 177 -2.64 52.20 -14.68
CA VAL A 177 -2.64 50.97 -15.49
C VAL A 177 -1.31 50.23 -15.39
N GLN A 178 -0.18 50.94 -15.37
CA GLN A 178 1.12 50.33 -15.14
C GLN A 178 1.22 49.72 -13.74
N GLU A 179 0.68 50.38 -12.72
CA GLU A 179 0.67 49.85 -11.35
C GLU A 179 -0.22 48.60 -11.24
N ILE A 180 -1.40 48.60 -11.86
CA ILE A 180 -2.26 47.41 -11.95
C ILE A 180 -1.51 46.25 -12.62
N LYS A 181 -0.75 46.52 -13.69
CA LYS A 181 0.07 45.48 -14.35
C LYS A 181 1.13 44.91 -13.42
N LYS A 182 1.84 45.75 -12.65
CA LYS A 182 2.83 45.30 -11.66
C LYS A 182 2.18 44.46 -10.56
N LEU A 183 1.06 44.92 -10.00
CA LEU A 183 0.33 44.17 -8.98
C LEU A 183 -0.17 42.83 -9.51
N ASN A 184 -0.69 42.78 -10.74
CA ASN A 184 -1.11 41.53 -11.37
C ASN A 184 0.06 40.56 -11.57
N GLN A 185 1.25 41.05 -11.95
CA GLN A 185 2.46 40.21 -12.04
C GLN A 185 2.87 39.66 -10.65
N GLN A 186 2.80 40.49 -9.60
CA GLN A 186 3.08 40.05 -8.23
C GLN A 186 2.07 38.99 -7.75
N ILE A 187 0.78 39.18 -8.05
CA ILE A 187 -0.26 38.19 -7.74
C ILE A 187 0.04 36.87 -8.44
N GLN A 188 0.38 36.89 -9.74
CA GLN A 188 0.73 35.68 -10.48
C GLN A 188 1.97 34.99 -9.91
N MET A 189 2.99 35.75 -9.51
CA MET A 189 4.19 35.21 -8.87
C MET A 189 3.84 34.50 -7.56
N VAL A 190 3.11 35.19 -6.67
CA VAL A 190 2.65 34.63 -5.38
C VAL A 190 1.74 33.43 -5.59
N GLN A 191 0.86 33.43 -6.58
CA GLN A 191 0.03 32.28 -6.93
C GLN A 191 0.89 31.09 -7.38
N SER A 192 1.90 31.32 -8.22
CA SER A 192 2.81 30.27 -8.66
C SER A 192 3.61 29.68 -7.48
N ASP A 193 4.08 30.52 -6.56
CA ASP A 193 4.79 30.09 -5.37
C ASP A 193 3.87 29.37 -4.38
N MET A 194 2.62 29.84 -4.24
CA MET A 194 1.59 29.15 -3.48
C MET A 194 1.30 27.76 -4.05
N SER A 195 1.24 27.59 -5.37
CA SER A 195 1.08 26.27 -5.99
C SER A 195 2.29 25.37 -5.74
N LYS A 196 3.52 25.87 -5.93
CA LYS A 196 4.75 25.11 -5.61
C LYS A 196 4.79 24.69 -4.14
N HIS A 197 4.45 25.58 -3.22
CA HIS A 197 4.42 25.27 -1.79
C HIS A 197 3.29 24.30 -1.42
N LYS A 198 2.15 24.34 -2.11
CA LYS A 198 1.09 23.33 -1.94
C LYS A 198 1.53 21.96 -2.39
N GLU A 199 2.15 21.85 -3.57
CA GLU A 199 2.71 20.58 -4.06
C GLU A 199 3.79 20.04 -3.11
N ALA A 200 4.71 20.90 -2.68
CA ALA A 200 5.74 20.53 -1.70
C ALA A 200 5.12 20.08 -0.37
N LEU A 201 4.04 20.74 0.09
CA LEU A 201 3.32 20.35 1.30
C LEU A 201 2.64 18.98 1.12
N GLU A 202 2.00 18.73 -0.02
CA GLU A 202 1.39 17.43 -0.32
C GLU A 202 2.44 16.31 -0.31
N ASP A 203 3.62 16.55 -0.89
CA ASP A 203 4.71 15.57 -0.85
C ASP A 203 5.26 15.38 0.56
N CYS A 204 5.45 16.45 1.34
CA CYS A 204 5.81 16.34 2.75
C CYS A 204 4.76 15.58 3.57
N LEU A 205 3.47 15.73 3.27
CA LEU A 205 2.39 14.97 3.92
C LEU A 205 2.45 13.50 3.54
N LYS A 206 2.67 13.16 2.26
CA LYS A 206 2.86 11.76 1.84
C LYS A 206 4.07 11.14 2.55
N TYR A 207 5.18 11.87 2.65
CA TYR A 207 6.38 11.41 3.37
C TYR A 207 6.10 11.27 4.87
N LYS A 208 5.35 12.19 5.49
CA LYS A 208 4.92 12.06 6.88
C LYS A 208 4.06 10.83 7.11
N ASP A 209 3.04 10.60 6.28
CA ASP A 209 2.16 9.43 6.38
C ASP A 209 2.95 8.12 6.22
N PHE A 210 3.95 8.13 5.34
CA PHE A 210 4.85 7.00 5.16
C PHE A 210 5.74 6.76 6.39
N LEU A 211 6.36 7.82 6.94
CA LEU A 211 7.17 7.72 8.16
C LEU A 211 6.33 7.34 9.37
N ASP A 212 5.08 7.80 9.47
CA ASP A 212 4.16 7.47 10.57
C ASP A 212 3.78 5.97 10.54
N LYS A 213 3.70 5.35 9.35
CA LYS A 213 3.48 3.89 9.21
C LYS A 213 4.68 3.06 9.62
N LEU A 214 5.89 3.57 9.39
CA LEU A 214 7.14 2.89 9.78
C LEU A 214 7.52 3.16 11.23
N THR A 215 7.01 4.23 11.83
CA THR A 215 7.30 4.58 13.21
C THR A 215 6.61 3.60 14.16
N PRO A 216 7.34 2.98 15.10
CA PRO A 216 6.73 2.08 16.08
C PRO A 216 5.61 2.75 16.89
N GLY A 217 4.48 2.06 17.05
CA GLY A 217 3.32 2.55 17.80
C GLY A 217 3.66 2.95 19.23
N GLU A 218 4.58 2.23 19.88
CA GLU A 218 5.06 2.51 21.24
C GLU A 218 5.66 3.91 21.37
N TRP A 219 6.34 4.39 20.32
CA TRP A 219 6.92 5.72 20.35
C TRP A 219 5.82 6.81 20.32
N PHE A 220 4.75 6.62 19.55
CA PHE A 220 3.60 7.54 19.58
C PHE A 220 2.93 7.57 20.95
N GLU A 221 2.83 6.43 21.62
CA GLU A 221 2.27 6.33 22.96
C GLU A 221 3.14 7.04 24.00
N GLN A 222 4.45 6.82 23.98
CA GLN A 222 5.42 7.52 24.83
C GLN A 222 5.36 9.04 24.62
N GLN A 223 5.31 9.47 23.36
CA GLN A 223 5.19 10.88 23.02
C GLN A 223 3.85 11.48 23.51
N LYS A 224 2.74 10.75 23.35
CA LYS A 224 1.42 11.16 23.85
C LYS A 224 1.41 11.25 25.38
N ALA A 225 2.05 10.32 26.07
CA ALA A 225 2.21 10.32 27.52
C ALA A 225 3.03 11.54 27.99
N ARG A 226 4.20 11.78 27.37
CA ARG A 226 5.03 12.96 27.64
C ARG A 226 4.29 14.28 27.40
N LYS A 227 3.46 14.34 26.35
CA LYS A 227 2.61 15.50 26.08
C LYS A 227 1.54 15.68 27.15
N LYS A 228 0.91 14.61 27.64
CA LYS A 228 -0.04 14.66 28.76
C LYS A 228 0.65 15.11 30.04
N GLU A 229 1.83 14.59 30.34
CA GLU A 229 2.62 14.98 31.51
C GLU A 229 2.99 16.47 31.48
N ARG A 230 3.47 16.98 30.33
CA ARG A 230 3.73 18.43 30.15
C ARG A 230 2.47 19.27 30.37
N LYS A 231 1.32 18.82 29.87
CA LYS A 231 0.03 19.49 30.06
C LYS A 231 -0.40 19.50 31.52
N GLU A 232 -0.23 18.38 32.22
CA GLU A 232 -0.55 18.25 33.64
C GLU A 232 0.37 19.11 34.49
N LYS A 233 1.67 19.13 34.22
CA LYS A 233 2.63 19.99 34.92
C LYS A 233 2.27 21.48 34.80
N ARG A 234 1.90 21.94 33.60
CA ARG A 234 1.44 23.33 33.39
C ARG A 234 0.11 23.62 34.10
N ARG A 235 -0.80 22.65 34.14
CA ARG A 235 -2.05 22.75 34.90
C ARG A 235 -1.73 22.87 36.39
N GLN A 236 -0.84 22.05 36.92
CA GLN A 236 -0.38 22.09 38.32
C GLN A 236 0.32 23.41 38.66
N GLU A 237 1.18 23.94 37.79
CA GLU A 237 1.82 25.25 37.98
C GLU A 237 0.77 26.38 38.05
N ARG A 238 -0.25 26.37 37.18
CA ARG A 238 -1.36 27.33 37.25
C ARG A 238 -2.19 27.19 38.52
N ILE A 239 -2.49 25.95 38.91
CA ILE A 239 -3.19 25.65 40.15
C ILE A 239 -2.39 26.14 41.34
N ALA A 240 -1.07 25.91 41.36
CA ALA A 240 -0.17 26.37 42.42
C ALA A 240 -0.17 27.91 42.52
N VAL A 241 -0.05 28.62 41.40
CA VAL A 241 -0.15 30.09 41.37
C VAL A 241 -1.52 30.58 41.87
N LYS A 242 -2.61 29.91 41.49
CA LYS A 242 -3.95 30.25 41.99
C LYS A 242 -4.09 29.97 43.48
N LYS A 243 -3.50 28.88 43.98
CA LYS A 243 -3.52 28.50 45.38
C LYS A 243 -2.69 29.46 46.23
N GLU A 244 -1.51 29.85 45.77
CA GLU A 244 -0.65 30.85 46.41
C GLU A 244 -1.37 32.20 46.51
N LYS A 245 -1.96 32.69 45.42
CA LYS A 245 -2.78 33.92 45.43
C LYS A 245 -3.97 33.84 46.38
N PHE A 246 -4.59 32.66 46.49
CA PHE A 246 -5.68 32.45 47.43
C PHE A 246 -5.19 32.44 48.89
N GLU A 247 -4.04 31.84 49.18
CA GLU A 247 -3.41 31.85 50.50
C GLU A 247 -2.93 33.24 50.91
N GLU A 248 -2.36 34.02 49.99
CA GLU A 248 -2.03 35.43 50.20
C GLU A 248 -3.27 36.24 50.55
N ARG A 249 -4.35 36.07 49.78
CA ARG A 249 -5.63 36.72 50.06
C ARG A 249 -6.19 36.30 51.42
N LYS A 250 -6.04 35.03 51.80
CA LYS A 250 -6.42 34.52 53.13
C LYS A 250 -5.63 35.20 54.25
N LYS A 251 -4.31 35.34 54.09
CA LYS A 251 -3.42 36.04 55.04
C LYS A 251 -3.76 37.52 55.17
N GLN A 252 -4.03 38.20 54.05
CA GLN A 252 -4.47 39.60 54.04
C GLN A 252 -5.77 39.78 54.82
N ILE A 253 -6.79 38.96 54.55
CA ILE A 253 -8.08 39.01 55.26
C ILE A 253 -7.88 38.77 56.77
N TYR A 254 -7.00 37.84 57.15
CA TYR A 254 -6.67 37.61 58.55
C TYR A 254 -5.99 38.81 59.21
N GLN A 255 -4.99 39.41 58.55
CA GLN A 255 -4.30 40.61 59.05
C GLN A 255 -5.26 41.81 59.18
N GLU A 256 -6.15 42.02 58.21
CA GLU A 256 -7.19 43.06 58.29
C GLU A 256 -8.13 42.81 59.48
N ALA A 257 -8.52 41.55 59.73
CA ALA A 257 -9.35 41.21 60.88
C ALA A 257 -8.61 41.42 62.21
N VAL A 258 -7.32 41.14 62.29
CA VAL A 258 -6.47 41.45 63.45
C VAL A 258 -6.41 42.96 63.70
N ILE A 259 -6.14 43.75 62.67
CA ILE A 259 -6.10 45.22 62.77
C ILE A 259 -7.47 45.77 63.20
N ARG A 260 -8.56 45.24 62.64
CA ARG A 260 -9.92 45.62 63.03
C ARG A 260 -10.22 45.27 64.49
N HIS A 261 -9.83 44.07 64.93
CA HIS A 261 -10.01 43.64 66.31
C HIS A 261 -9.16 44.46 67.29
N GLU A 262 -7.90 44.78 66.96
CA GLU A 262 -7.06 45.67 67.76
C GLU A 262 -7.62 47.10 67.82
N ALA A 263 -8.15 47.61 66.71
CA ALA A 263 -8.81 48.92 66.67
C ALA A 263 -10.08 48.94 67.53
N GLU A 264 -10.88 47.87 67.51
CA GLU A 264 -12.04 47.72 68.41
C GLU A 264 -11.63 47.63 69.88
N MET A 265 -10.56 46.92 70.22
CA MET A 265 -10.06 46.82 71.60
C MET A 265 -9.52 48.18 72.08
N LYS A 266 -8.80 48.93 71.23
CA LYS A 266 -8.37 50.31 71.54
C LYS A 266 -9.54 51.28 71.68
N ALA A 267 -10.61 51.10 70.90
CA ALA A 267 -11.83 51.90 71.02
C ALA A 267 -12.60 51.60 72.32
N LYS A 268 -12.51 50.36 72.84
CA LYS A 268 -13.07 49.97 74.15
C LYS A 268 -12.23 50.50 75.32
N ASP A 269 -10.89 50.49 75.21
CA ASP A 269 -9.98 51.06 76.24
C ASP A 269 -10.12 52.58 76.40
N GLY A 270 -10.61 53.30 75.39
CA GLY A 270 -10.90 54.74 75.47
C GLY A 270 -12.11 55.12 76.32
N LYS A 271 -12.88 54.14 76.84
CA LYS A 271 -14.18 54.37 77.49
C LYS A 271 -14.30 53.79 78.92
N GLU A 272 -13.24 53.73 79.73
CA GLU A 272 -13.44 53.52 81.18
C GLU A 272 -12.28 54.05 82.05
N LYS A 273 -12.33 55.34 82.41
CA LYS A 273 -11.62 55.89 83.57
C LYS A 273 -12.63 56.28 84.65
N GLY A 274 -12.92 55.36 85.58
CA GLY A 274 -13.84 55.63 86.68
C GLY A 274 -13.91 54.58 87.79
N LYS A 275 -12.98 54.67 88.75
CA LYS A 275 -13.06 54.21 90.17
C LYS A 275 -13.04 52.69 90.53
N ARG A 276 -12.14 52.43 91.51
CA ARG A 276 -12.23 51.56 92.71
C ARG A 276 -11.70 50.11 92.69
N LYS A 277 -10.58 49.95 93.41
CA LYS A 277 -10.24 49.01 94.51
C LYS A 277 -10.67 47.52 94.47
N THR A 278 -9.63 46.68 94.60
CA THR A 278 -9.47 45.44 95.41
C THR A 278 -10.34 44.22 95.11
N ARG A 279 -9.70 43.12 94.66
CA ARG A 279 -9.55 41.86 95.41
C ARG A 279 -8.67 40.84 94.68
N ARG A 280 -7.74 40.23 95.44
CA ARG A 280 -7.07 38.97 95.12
C ARG A 280 -8.09 37.85 94.88
N ARG A 281 -7.89 36.99 93.87
CA ARG A 281 -7.89 35.52 94.05
C ARG A 281 -7.31 34.78 92.83
N ASN A 282 -6.63 33.69 93.16
CA ASN A 282 -5.85 32.76 92.36
C ASN A 282 -6.57 31.99 91.24
N ASN A 283 -5.72 31.41 90.40
CA ASN A 283 -5.77 30.12 89.69
C ASN A 283 -6.15 30.08 88.20
N ASP A 284 -5.19 29.50 87.48
CA ASP A 284 -5.28 28.62 86.32
C ASP A 284 -6.07 29.12 85.10
N ARG A 285 -5.33 29.65 84.13
CA ARG A 285 -5.71 29.59 82.72
C ARG A 285 -4.49 29.30 81.86
N GLU A 286 -4.47 28.09 81.32
CA GLU A 286 -3.69 27.73 80.15
C GLU A 286 -3.88 28.80 79.05
N GLY A 287 -2.80 29.07 78.33
CA GLY A 287 -2.70 30.15 77.36
C GLY A 287 -3.75 30.06 76.26
N GLY A 288 -4.73 30.96 76.31
CA GLY A 288 -5.64 31.26 75.21
C GLY A 288 -5.62 32.76 74.95
N GLY A 289 -4.85 33.18 73.95
CA GLY A 289 -4.99 34.52 73.36
C GLY A 289 -6.36 34.67 72.66
N PRO A 290 -6.80 35.89 72.34
CA PRO A 290 -8.10 36.11 71.70
C PRO A 290 -8.15 35.42 70.32
N VAL A 291 -9.11 34.51 70.13
CA VAL A 291 -9.37 33.88 68.83
C VAL A 291 -10.21 34.83 67.99
N ILE A 292 -9.59 35.46 66.98
CA ILE A 292 -10.30 36.31 66.02
C ILE A 292 -10.99 35.39 65.00
N GLU A 293 -12.32 35.35 65.02
CA GLU A 293 -13.10 34.52 64.11
C GLU A 293 -13.18 35.19 62.72
N VAL A 294 -12.34 34.75 61.79
CA VAL A 294 -12.24 35.30 60.43
C VAL A 294 -12.95 34.37 59.44
N LYS A 295 -14.01 34.87 58.79
CA LYS A 295 -14.77 34.12 57.78
C LYS A 295 -14.08 34.21 56.42
N TYR A 296 -13.38 33.16 56.02
CA TYR A 296 -12.67 33.13 54.74
C TYR A 296 -13.61 32.86 53.55
N PRO A 297 -13.35 33.46 52.38
CA PRO A 297 -14.06 33.11 51.15
C PRO A 297 -13.82 31.63 50.79
N ALA A 298 -14.82 31.00 50.16
CA ALA A 298 -14.72 29.62 49.71
C ALA A 298 -13.55 29.46 48.73
N ALA A 299 -12.80 28.34 48.87
CA ALA A 299 -11.68 28.04 48.00
C ALA A 299 -12.16 27.98 46.53
N PRO A 300 -11.47 28.66 45.59
CA PRO A 300 -11.69 28.47 44.18
C PRO A 300 -11.60 26.98 43.83
N ASP A 301 -12.46 26.50 42.93
CA ASP A 301 -12.35 25.13 42.43
C ASP A 301 -11.08 24.99 41.58
N PHE A 302 -10.04 24.49 42.21
CA PHE A 302 -8.73 24.28 41.60
C PHE A 302 -8.74 23.11 40.61
N GLU A 303 -9.73 22.21 40.67
CA GLU A 303 -9.86 21.05 39.78
C GLU A 303 -10.46 21.41 38.42
N ALA A 304 -11.20 22.52 38.33
CA ALA A 304 -11.85 22.96 37.09
C ALA A 304 -10.89 23.64 36.07
N GLU A 305 -9.57 23.67 36.31
CA GLU A 305 -8.61 24.30 35.41
C GLU A 305 -8.46 23.53 34.08
N PRO A 306 -8.74 24.17 32.92
CA PRO A 306 -8.70 23.51 31.63
C PRO A 306 -7.27 23.23 31.17
N TYR A 307 -7.10 22.11 30.46
CA TYR A 307 -5.84 21.78 29.80
C TYR A 307 -5.55 22.78 28.66
N THR A 308 -4.37 23.38 28.68
CA THR A 308 -3.90 24.28 27.60
C THR A 308 -2.92 23.54 26.70
N SER A 309 -3.13 23.60 25.39
CA SER A 309 -2.19 23.03 24.41
C SER A 309 -1.04 24.01 24.15
N SER A 310 0.21 23.51 24.12
CA SER A 310 1.40 24.34 23.87
C SER A 310 1.57 24.78 22.42
N GLY A 311 0.84 24.18 21.48
CA GLY A 311 1.16 24.29 20.05
C GLY A 311 2.48 23.60 19.64
N GLU A 312 3.33 23.16 20.58
CA GLU A 312 4.56 22.40 20.29
C GLU A 312 4.23 21.11 19.50
N GLU A 313 4.80 21.03 18.30
CA GLU A 313 4.72 19.88 17.41
C GLU A 313 5.54 18.72 17.99
N MET A 314 5.04 17.49 17.83
CA MET A 314 5.73 16.31 18.34
C MET A 314 7.03 16.14 17.53
N PRO A 315 8.20 15.97 18.17
CA PRO A 315 9.45 15.70 17.44
C PRO A 315 9.27 14.43 16.62
N MET A 316 9.78 14.33 15.39
CA MET A 316 9.69 13.10 14.57
C MET A 316 10.55 11.96 15.14
N TYR A 317 10.18 10.71 14.85
CA TYR A 317 10.96 9.53 15.27
C TYR A 317 12.28 9.43 14.51
N PHE A 318 12.22 9.55 13.18
CA PHE A 318 13.39 9.55 12.31
C PHE A 318 14.01 10.95 12.27
N THR A 319 15.28 11.04 12.69
CA THR A 319 16.05 12.29 12.74
C THR A 319 17.14 12.31 11.69
N HIS A 320 17.66 11.14 11.32
CA HIS A 320 18.71 10.98 10.32
C HIS A 320 18.23 10.03 9.23
N PRO A 321 18.47 10.32 7.94
CA PRO A 321 18.04 9.46 6.83
C PRO A 321 18.57 8.01 6.93
N GLN A 322 19.76 7.83 7.52
CA GLN A 322 20.37 6.52 7.73
C GLN A 322 19.47 5.59 8.57
N GLN A 323 18.76 6.12 9.56
CA GLN A 323 17.87 5.31 10.42
C GLN A 323 16.77 4.62 9.63
N LEU A 324 16.27 5.26 8.57
CA LEU A 324 15.27 4.67 7.70
C LEU A 324 15.87 3.57 6.82
N LEU A 325 17.07 3.80 6.30
CA LEU A 325 17.82 2.80 5.53
C LEU A 325 18.14 1.58 6.39
N ASP A 326 18.56 1.78 7.64
CA ASP A 326 18.87 0.69 8.56
C ASP A 326 17.61 -0.14 8.88
N VAL A 327 16.44 0.49 9.03
CA VAL A 327 15.15 -0.22 9.18
C VAL A 327 14.82 -1.03 7.92
N PHE A 328 15.07 -0.49 6.73
CA PHE A 328 14.87 -1.23 5.49
C PHE A 328 15.82 -2.41 5.35
N ILE A 329 17.11 -2.23 5.65
CA ILE A 329 18.10 -3.31 5.66
C ILE A 329 17.67 -4.39 6.65
N ALA A 330 17.25 -4.03 7.86
CA ALA A 330 16.76 -4.99 8.85
C ALA A 330 15.50 -5.73 8.36
N LEU A 331 14.57 -5.05 7.69
CA LEU A 331 13.39 -5.69 7.09
C LEU A 331 13.76 -6.59 5.91
N GLU A 332 14.73 -6.20 5.08
CA GLU A 332 15.26 -7.02 4.00
C GLU A 332 15.93 -8.28 4.54
N GLU A 333 16.80 -8.15 5.54
CA GLU A 333 17.44 -9.26 6.24
C GLU A 333 16.40 -10.19 6.89
N GLN A 334 15.38 -9.63 7.56
CA GLN A 334 14.29 -10.42 8.14
C GLN A 334 13.48 -11.15 7.07
N ASN A 335 13.16 -10.50 5.96
CA ASN A 335 12.43 -11.13 4.86
C ASN A 335 13.26 -12.23 4.19
N LEU A 336 14.55 -12.00 3.97
CA LEU A 336 15.48 -13.02 3.46
C LEU A 336 15.58 -14.20 4.41
N PHE A 337 15.68 -13.93 5.72
CA PHE A 337 15.67 -14.98 6.75
C PHE A 337 14.36 -15.79 6.74
N LEU A 338 13.21 -15.14 6.62
CA LEU A 338 11.90 -15.81 6.52
C LEU A 338 11.79 -16.66 5.25
N ILE A 339 12.30 -16.16 4.11
CA ILE A 339 12.33 -16.91 2.85
C ILE A 339 13.22 -18.13 3.00
N GLN A 340 14.42 -17.98 3.56
CA GLN A 340 15.34 -19.09 3.78
C GLN A 340 14.71 -20.14 4.71
N ASN A 341 14.11 -19.72 5.83
CA ASN A 341 13.43 -20.64 6.75
C ASN A 341 12.25 -21.35 6.06
N SER A 342 11.46 -20.63 5.26
CA SER A 342 10.39 -21.23 4.46
C SER A 342 10.93 -22.28 3.49
N GLN A 343 12.06 -22.03 2.84
CA GLN A 343 12.69 -22.99 1.93
C GLN A 343 13.26 -24.20 2.68
N GLU A 344 13.94 -24.00 3.81
CA GLU A 344 14.47 -25.08 4.65
C GLU A 344 13.35 -25.97 5.20
N THR A 345 12.25 -25.36 5.64
CA THR A 345 11.07 -26.11 6.12
C THR A 345 10.33 -26.82 5.00
N GLU A 346 10.24 -26.23 3.81
CA GLU A 346 9.70 -26.86 2.61
C GLU A 346 10.55 -28.07 2.19
N GLN A 347 11.87 -27.92 2.16
CA GLN A 347 12.80 -29.00 1.86
C GLN A 347 12.70 -30.14 2.88
N ALA A 348 12.69 -29.83 4.18
CA ALA A 348 12.50 -30.85 5.22
C ALA A 348 11.17 -31.60 5.08
N LEU A 349 10.12 -30.91 4.65
CA LEU A 349 8.81 -31.50 4.38
C LEU A 349 8.83 -32.39 3.13
N GLU A 350 9.57 -32.00 2.08
CA GLU A 350 9.76 -32.81 0.88
C GLU A 350 10.57 -34.08 1.16
N ASP A 351 11.64 -33.97 1.95
CA ASP A 351 12.44 -35.10 2.41
C ASP A 351 11.60 -36.08 3.23
N LEU A 352 10.78 -35.55 4.16
CA LEU A 352 9.85 -36.36 4.95
C LEU A 352 8.80 -37.04 4.08
N LYS A 353 8.23 -36.34 3.09
CA LYS A 353 7.29 -36.93 2.12
C LYS A 353 7.95 -38.05 1.31
N THR A 354 9.20 -37.87 0.90
CA THR A 354 9.94 -38.88 0.14
C THR A 354 10.22 -40.11 1.00
N SER A 355 10.72 -39.92 2.22
CA SER A 355 10.92 -40.99 3.21
C SER A 355 9.62 -41.74 3.51
N TYR A 356 8.50 -41.02 3.66
CA TYR A 356 7.19 -41.62 3.84
C TYR A 356 6.76 -42.45 2.63
N ARG A 357 6.94 -41.95 1.40
CA ARG A 357 6.62 -42.70 0.17
C ARG A 357 7.44 -43.97 0.06
N GLU A 358 8.74 -43.90 0.35
CA GLU A 358 9.62 -45.07 0.35
C GLU A 358 9.23 -46.09 1.42
N THR A 359 8.94 -45.64 2.63
CA THR A 359 8.51 -46.50 3.75
C THR A 359 7.18 -47.17 3.43
N ARG A 360 6.23 -46.41 2.89
CA ARG A 360 4.94 -46.94 2.43
C ARG A 360 5.15 -48.01 1.36
N LYS A 361 5.97 -47.74 0.33
CA LYS A 361 6.28 -48.72 -0.71
C LYS A 361 6.91 -50.01 -0.15
N ARG A 362 7.85 -49.89 0.79
CA ARG A 362 8.46 -51.06 1.47
C ARG A 362 7.43 -51.85 2.29
N MET A 363 6.53 -51.15 2.99
CA MET A 363 5.47 -51.80 3.77
C MET A 363 4.42 -52.47 2.88
N ASP A 364 4.03 -51.83 1.78
CA ASP A 364 3.11 -52.39 0.79
C ASP A 364 3.72 -53.65 0.16
N GLN A 365 5.00 -53.62 -0.24
CA GLN A 365 5.72 -54.80 -0.75
C GLN A 365 5.77 -55.95 0.27
N LYS A 366 6.07 -55.65 1.55
CA LYS A 366 6.03 -56.67 2.61
C LYS A 366 4.63 -57.24 2.79
N THR A 367 3.61 -56.40 2.73
CA THR A 367 2.21 -56.81 2.87
C THR A 367 1.81 -57.72 1.72
N THR A 368 2.13 -57.37 0.47
CA THR A 368 1.85 -58.24 -0.69
C THR A 368 2.60 -59.57 -0.60
N SER A 369 3.88 -59.57 -0.18
CA SER A 369 4.61 -60.83 0.02
C SER A 369 4.02 -61.68 1.15
N LEU A 370 3.54 -61.06 2.23
CA LEU A 370 2.85 -61.79 3.30
C LEU A 370 1.50 -62.34 2.83
N GLU A 371 0.75 -61.60 2.01
CA GLU A 371 -0.49 -62.07 1.40
C GLU A 371 -0.25 -63.27 0.47
N GLU A 372 0.77 -63.21 -0.38
CA GLU A 372 1.21 -64.33 -1.23
C GLU A 372 1.58 -65.56 -0.38
N ASN A 373 2.39 -65.38 0.66
CA ASN A 373 2.74 -66.45 1.59
C ASN A 373 1.51 -67.05 2.29
N ILE A 374 0.52 -66.23 2.67
CA ILE A 374 -0.74 -66.72 3.25
C ILE A 374 -1.51 -67.56 2.23
N VAL A 375 -1.58 -67.14 0.97
CA VAL A 375 -2.24 -67.90 -0.11
C VAL A 375 -1.53 -69.23 -0.32
N ASP A 376 -0.20 -69.24 -0.38
CA ASP A 376 0.61 -70.45 -0.55
C ASP A 376 0.44 -71.41 0.62
N LEU A 377 0.51 -70.92 1.86
CA LEU A 377 0.27 -71.73 3.05
C LEU A 377 -1.16 -72.30 3.09
N LYS A 378 -2.17 -71.51 2.72
CA LYS A 378 -3.55 -72.01 2.61
C LYS A 378 -3.67 -73.11 1.55
N SER A 379 -2.98 -72.97 0.42
CA SER A 379 -2.92 -73.99 -0.64
C SER A 379 -2.25 -75.28 -0.14
N GLN A 380 -1.12 -75.16 0.57
CA GLN A 380 -0.42 -76.28 1.20
C GLN A 380 -1.29 -76.98 2.24
N ILE A 381 -1.96 -76.23 3.12
CA ILE A 381 -2.91 -76.78 4.11
C ILE A 381 -4.02 -77.53 3.40
N SER A 382 -4.64 -76.97 2.36
CA SER A 382 -5.68 -77.65 1.57
C SER A 382 -5.15 -78.94 0.92
N GLY A 383 -3.90 -78.93 0.45
CA GLY A 383 -3.24 -80.10 -0.12
C GLY A 383 -3.01 -81.20 0.91
N GLU A 384 -2.51 -80.84 2.10
CA GLU A 384 -2.29 -81.77 3.20
C GLU A 384 -3.61 -82.29 3.79
N GLU A 385 -4.64 -81.47 3.91
CA GLU A 385 -5.98 -81.90 4.31
C GLU A 385 -6.57 -82.92 3.31
N SER A 386 -6.37 -82.71 2.01
CA SER A 386 -6.77 -83.68 0.98
C SER A 386 -6.01 -85.01 1.11
N LYS A 387 -4.69 -84.97 1.32
CA LYS A 387 -3.87 -86.18 1.58
C LYS A 387 -4.31 -86.90 2.85
N LYS A 388 -4.53 -86.16 3.95
CA LYS A 388 -5.07 -86.70 5.21
C LYS A 388 -6.41 -87.38 4.99
N ALA A 389 -7.32 -86.76 4.25
CA ALA A 389 -8.62 -87.35 3.91
C ALA A 389 -8.47 -88.63 3.07
N GLN A 390 -7.54 -88.66 2.11
CA GLN A 390 -7.25 -89.85 1.31
C GLN A 390 -6.67 -90.99 2.16
N LEU A 391 -5.71 -90.69 3.05
CA LEU A 391 -5.10 -91.68 3.93
C LEU A 391 -6.12 -92.23 4.94
N ALA A 392 -6.93 -91.36 5.55
CA ALA A 392 -8.02 -91.76 6.43
C ALA A 392 -9.00 -92.73 5.72
N ARG A 393 -9.36 -92.45 4.46
CA ARG A 393 -10.17 -93.37 3.65
C ARG A 393 -9.48 -94.71 3.38
N ARG A 394 -8.15 -94.74 3.18
CA ARG A 394 -7.40 -96.00 2.98
C ARG A 394 -7.31 -96.82 4.27
N ILE A 395 -7.01 -96.17 5.39
CA ILE A 395 -6.95 -96.83 6.70
C ILE A 395 -8.31 -97.41 7.05
N ALA A 396 -9.40 -96.65 6.88
CA ALA A 396 -10.75 -97.14 7.11
C ALA A 396 -11.10 -98.39 6.27
N LYS A 397 -10.54 -98.51 5.06
CA LYS A 397 -10.73 -99.70 4.21
C LYS A 397 -9.82 -100.89 4.57
N SER A 398 -8.63 -100.63 5.13
CA SER A 398 -7.61 -101.66 5.36
C SER A 398 -7.59 -102.19 6.79
N ALA A 399 -7.88 -101.37 7.80
CA ALA A 399 -7.67 -101.71 9.20
C ALA A 399 -8.68 -102.74 9.75
N GLY A 400 -9.92 -102.75 9.22
CA GLY A 400 -10.98 -103.60 9.78
C GLY A 400 -10.74 -105.11 9.64
N HIS A 401 -9.98 -105.57 8.64
CA HIS A 401 -9.93 -107.00 8.31
C HIS A 401 -8.65 -107.73 8.73
N THR A 402 -7.55 -107.00 8.90
CA THR A 402 -6.25 -107.55 9.32
C THR A 402 -6.05 -107.52 10.82
N GLN A 403 -6.54 -106.48 11.50
CA GLN A 403 -6.33 -106.31 12.94
C GLN A 403 -7.14 -107.33 13.76
N GLU A 404 -8.41 -107.56 13.41
CA GLU A 404 -9.26 -108.56 14.08
C GLU A 404 -8.67 -109.98 13.98
N LYS A 405 -8.07 -110.33 12.83
CA LYS A 405 -7.46 -111.66 12.64
C LYS A 405 -6.18 -111.84 13.45
N GLN A 406 -5.36 -110.79 13.58
CA GLN A 406 -4.12 -110.84 14.38
C GLN A 406 -4.41 -110.88 15.88
N GLU A 407 -5.39 -110.12 16.36
CA GLU A 407 -5.82 -110.16 17.77
C GLU A 407 -6.37 -111.54 18.15
N ALA A 408 -7.21 -112.14 17.31
CA ALA A 408 -7.73 -113.49 17.55
C ALA A 408 -6.62 -114.56 17.61
N LEU A 409 -5.60 -114.44 16.74
CA LEU A 409 -4.47 -115.37 16.72
C LEU A 409 -3.62 -115.25 18.00
N LEU A 410 -3.30 -114.01 18.42
CA LEU A 410 -2.53 -113.74 19.64
C LEU A 410 -3.24 -114.24 20.89
N GLN A 411 -4.57 -114.10 20.94
CA GLN A 411 -5.38 -114.62 22.03
C GLN A 411 -5.33 -116.15 22.09
N SER A 412 -5.47 -116.84 20.95
CA SER A 412 -5.36 -118.30 20.90
C SER A 412 -3.99 -118.83 21.33
N LEU A 413 -2.92 -118.07 21.04
CA LEU A 413 -1.56 -118.42 21.45
C LEU A 413 -1.38 -118.21 22.96
N GLY A 414 -1.88 -117.10 23.50
CA GLY A 414 -1.88 -116.83 24.94
C GLY A 414 -2.58 -117.92 25.74
N ASP A 415 -3.74 -118.40 25.26
CA ASP A 415 -4.50 -119.48 25.91
C ASP A 415 -3.71 -120.80 25.97
N LYS A 416 -3.02 -121.17 24.88
CA LYS A 416 -2.16 -122.37 24.83
C LYS A 416 -0.96 -122.28 25.76
N VAL A 417 -0.30 -121.12 25.81
CA VAL A 417 0.82 -120.90 26.73
C VAL A 417 0.36 -120.99 28.18
N LYS A 418 -0.82 -120.44 28.49
CA LYS A 418 -1.45 -120.53 29.82
C LYS A 418 -1.74 -121.97 30.22
N GLU A 419 -2.21 -122.80 29.28
CA GLU A 419 -2.44 -124.24 29.51
C GLU A 419 -1.14 -124.97 29.87
N VAL A 420 -0.04 -124.70 29.16
CA VAL A 420 1.27 -125.31 29.43
C VAL A 420 1.83 -124.82 30.77
N TYR A 421 1.74 -123.52 31.05
CA TYR A 421 2.19 -122.91 32.31
C TYR A 421 1.52 -123.58 33.54
N GLN A 422 0.21 -123.78 33.47
CA GLN A 422 -0.54 -124.45 34.54
C GLN A 422 -0.17 -125.94 34.68
N ARG A 423 0.07 -126.65 33.58
CA ARG A 423 0.50 -128.06 33.61
C ARG A 423 1.88 -128.24 34.25
N CYS A 424 2.77 -127.26 34.11
CA CYS A 424 4.11 -127.29 34.68
C CYS A 424 4.14 -126.98 36.20
N GLY A 425 2.99 -126.69 36.81
CA GLY A 425 2.84 -126.52 38.27
C GLY A 425 2.91 -125.07 38.74
N PHE A 426 2.93 -124.10 37.81
CA PHE A 426 2.87 -122.68 38.14
C PHE A 426 1.43 -122.19 38.36
N ASP A 427 1.25 -121.22 39.26
CA ASP A 427 -0.04 -120.62 39.55
C ASP A 427 -0.41 -119.57 38.48
N SER A 428 -1.46 -119.85 37.71
CA SER A 428 -1.98 -118.97 36.66
C SER A 428 -2.92 -117.87 37.19
N SER A 429 -3.12 -117.78 38.51
CA SER A 429 -4.02 -116.81 39.17
C SER A 429 -3.64 -115.34 38.94
N SER A 430 -2.36 -115.05 38.69
CA SER A 430 -1.85 -113.68 38.53
C SER A 430 -1.98 -113.11 37.10
N ASN A 431 -2.60 -113.85 36.15
CA ASN A 431 -2.62 -113.53 34.71
C ASN A 431 -1.27 -112.99 34.18
N PRO A 432 -0.16 -113.72 34.39
CA PRO A 432 1.14 -113.31 33.86
C PRO A 432 1.08 -113.14 32.34
N SER A 433 1.83 -112.15 31.82
CA SER A 433 1.97 -111.93 30.38
C SER A 433 2.43 -113.21 29.68
N THR A 434 1.98 -113.46 28.44
CA THR A 434 2.40 -114.63 27.64
C THR A 434 3.92 -114.76 27.58
N LEU A 435 4.64 -113.64 27.49
CA LEU A 435 6.10 -113.63 27.51
C LEU A 435 6.68 -114.06 28.87
N PHE A 436 6.07 -113.61 29.97
CA PHE A 436 6.50 -113.98 31.32
C PHE A 436 6.27 -115.47 31.58
N MET A 437 5.10 -116.00 31.18
CA MET A 437 4.81 -117.44 31.27
C MET A 437 5.83 -118.28 30.50
N LEU A 438 6.27 -117.81 29.33
CA LEU A 438 7.28 -118.51 28.53
C LEU A 438 8.67 -118.47 29.18
N SER A 439 9.08 -117.33 29.73
CA SER A 439 10.38 -117.21 30.42
C SER A 439 10.48 -118.09 31.66
N ASP A 440 9.42 -118.17 32.46
CA ASP A 440 9.37 -119.07 33.62
C ASP A 440 9.40 -120.55 33.22
N LEU A 441 8.70 -120.91 32.14
CA LEU A 441 8.73 -122.27 31.57
C LEU A 441 10.12 -122.63 31.06
N GLU A 442 10.82 -121.68 30.44
CA GLU A 442 12.19 -121.84 29.97
C GLU A 442 13.16 -122.05 31.13
N ALA A 443 13.08 -121.23 32.19
CA ALA A 443 13.90 -121.40 33.39
C ALA A 443 13.68 -122.76 34.08
N GLN A 444 12.43 -123.21 34.20
CA GLN A 444 12.15 -124.54 34.77
C GLN A 444 12.67 -125.67 33.88
N LEU A 445 12.60 -125.52 32.56
CA LEU A 445 13.18 -126.48 31.63
C LEU A 445 14.70 -126.56 31.79
N GLU A 446 15.39 -125.43 31.91
CA GLU A 446 16.84 -125.37 32.16
C GLU A 446 17.20 -126.05 33.48
N ASP A 447 16.49 -125.75 34.58
CA ASP A 447 16.71 -126.39 35.88
C ASP A 447 16.54 -127.92 35.82
N LEU A 448 15.49 -128.39 35.13
CA LEU A 448 15.24 -129.82 34.94
C LEU A 448 16.32 -130.48 34.08
N LEU A 449 16.84 -129.79 33.06
CA LEU A 449 17.94 -130.27 32.23
C LEU A 449 19.25 -130.32 33.00
N SER A 450 19.59 -129.30 33.79
CA SER A 450 20.76 -129.32 34.67
C SER A 450 20.68 -130.42 35.74
N ALA A 451 19.50 -130.64 36.32
CA ALA A 451 19.27 -131.74 37.25
C ALA A 451 19.44 -133.12 36.58
N LEU A 452 19.08 -133.24 35.31
CA LEU A 452 19.27 -134.46 34.51
C LEU A 452 20.75 -134.72 34.21
N GLU A 453 21.54 -133.68 33.98
CA GLU A 453 22.99 -133.76 33.72
C GLU A 453 23.79 -134.24 34.95
N LEU A 454 23.32 -133.95 36.17
CA LEU A 454 23.95 -134.38 37.42
C LEU A 454 23.68 -135.87 37.77
N MET A 455 22.73 -136.52 37.09
CA MET A 455 22.39 -137.91 37.36
C MET A 455 23.34 -138.88 36.63
N PRO A 456 23.63 -140.07 37.20
CA PRO A 456 24.48 -141.07 36.54
C PRO A 456 23.94 -141.45 35.16
N GLU A 457 24.79 -141.34 34.12
CA GLU A 457 24.40 -141.59 32.72
C GLU A 457 23.75 -142.98 32.49
N ASP A 458 24.20 -144.01 33.22
CA ASP A 458 23.66 -145.37 33.09
C ASP A 458 22.21 -145.48 33.61
N TYR A 459 21.85 -144.67 34.60
CA TYR A 459 20.49 -144.59 35.11
C TYR A 459 19.60 -143.81 34.13
N VAL A 460 20.07 -142.68 33.63
CA VAL A 460 19.36 -141.86 32.64
C VAL A 460 19.08 -142.66 31.37
N LYS A 461 20.09 -143.35 30.80
CA LYS A 461 19.93 -144.19 29.60
C LYS A 461 18.94 -145.36 29.81
N LYS A 462 18.86 -145.92 31.02
CA LYS A 462 17.87 -146.98 31.34
C LYS A 462 16.46 -146.41 31.40
N VAL A 463 16.26 -145.32 32.15
CA VAL A 463 14.95 -144.66 32.29
C VAL A 463 14.47 -144.09 30.95
N GLU A 464 15.37 -143.53 30.14
CA GLU A 464 15.09 -143.06 28.79
C GLU A 464 14.65 -144.22 27.89
N LYS A 465 15.38 -145.34 27.86
CA LYS A 465 14.97 -146.56 27.13
C LYS A 465 13.60 -147.07 27.59
N GLU A 466 13.29 -147.01 28.88
CA GLU A 466 11.98 -147.41 29.41
C GLU A 466 10.85 -146.43 29.02
N LYS A 467 11.08 -145.12 29.14
CA LYS A 467 10.12 -144.08 28.73
C LYS A 467 9.89 -144.09 27.21
N GLU A 468 10.96 -144.23 26.43
CA GLU A 468 10.93 -144.37 24.98
C GLU A 468 10.21 -145.67 24.57
N LYS A 469 10.46 -146.80 25.26
CA LYS A 469 9.70 -148.05 25.07
C LYS A 469 8.22 -147.85 25.38
N LYS A 470 7.86 -147.22 26.51
CA LYS A 470 6.47 -146.90 26.87
C LYS A 470 5.79 -145.98 25.84
N ARG A 471 6.49 -144.96 25.35
CA ARG A 471 5.99 -144.05 24.30
C ARG A 471 5.74 -144.77 22.98
N ARG A 472 6.65 -145.67 22.57
CA ARG A 472 6.47 -146.52 21.38
C ARG A 472 5.32 -147.51 21.55
N GLU A 473 5.18 -148.11 22.74
CA GLU A 473 4.06 -148.96 23.11
C GLU A 473 2.73 -148.19 23.01
N LEU A 474 2.64 -147.01 23.64
CA LEU A 474 1.46 -146.14 23.58
C LEU A 474 1.11 -145.73 22.16
N LYS A 475 2.10 -145.34 21.34
CA LYS A 475 1.86 -144.98 19.94
C LYS A 475 1.42 -146.18 19.11
N ARG A 476 1.93 -147.39 19.39
CA ARG A 476 1.47 -148.65 18.77
C ARG A 476 0.04 -148.96 19.18
N ILE A 477 -0.29 -148.84 20.47
CA ILE A 477 -1.65 -149.03 20.99
C ILE A 477 -2.61 -148.00 20.38
N GLU A 478 -2.23 -146.72 20.30
CA GLU A 478 -3.05 -145.67 19.69
C GLU A 478 -3.24 -145.90 18.19
N GLN A 479 -2.20 -146.31 17.46
CA GLN A 479 -2.32 -146.69 16.05
C GLN A 479 -3.20 -147.94 15.86
N GLN A 480 -3.04 -148.96 16.71
CA GLN A 480 -3.85 -150.17 16.65
C GLN A 480 -5.31 -149.87 16.99
N ALA A 481 -5.57 -149.05 18.01
CA ALA A 481 -6.91 -148.59 18.38
C ALA A 481 -7.53 -147.71 17.28
N ALA A 482 -6.76 -146.82 16.64
CA ALA A 482 -7.25 -146.03 15.51
C ALA A 482 -7.56 -146.89 14.28
N GLN A 483 -6.79 -147.95 14.04
CA GLN A 483 -7.06 -148.93 12.97
C GLN A 483 -8.29 -149.79 13.31
N GLU A 484 -8.40 -150.30 14.54
CA GLU A 484 -9.56 -151.04 15.03
C GLU A 484 -10.82 -150.18 15.02
N ALA A 485 -10.76 -148.90 15.40
CA ALA A 485 -11.89 -147.97 15.33
C ALA A 485 -12.34 -147.74 13.89
N LYS A 486 -11.40 -147.51 12.95
CA LYS A 486 -11.73 -147.42 11.52
C LYS A 486 -12.31 -148.73 10.98
N GLN A 487 -11.80 -149.88 11.42
CA GLN A 487 -12.30 -151.19 10.99
C GLN A 487 -13.68 -151.50 11.60
N ALA A 488 -13.90 -151.14 12.86
CA ALA A 488 -15.18 -151.24 13.55
C ALA A 488 -16.23 -150.31 12.92
N GLU A 489 -15.85 -149.10 12.52
CA GLU A 489 -16.72 -148.19 11.78
C GLU A 489 -17.12 -148.78 10.42
N LYS A 490 -16.16 -149.34 9.67
CA LYS A 490 -16.44 -150.07 8.43
C LYS A 490 -17.35 -151.28 8.65
N ASN A 491 -17.09 -152.08 9.70
CA ASN A 491 -17.92 -153.24 10.05
C ASN A 491 -19.33 -152.82 10.48
N LYS A 492 -19.47 -151.75 11.26
CA LYS A 492 -20.76 -151.20 11.70
C LYS A 492 -21.55 -150.67 10.51
N LEU A 493 -20.89 -149.98 9.58
CA LEU A 493 -21.50 -149.53 8.33
C LEU A 493 -21.88 -150.70 7.42
N ALA A 494 -21.07 -151.76 7.36
CA ALA A 494 -21.37 -152.98 6.61
C ALA A 494 -22.55 -153.78 7.21
N VAL A 495 -22.60 -153.92 8.53
CA VAL A 495 -23.73 -154.56 9.24
C VAL A 495 -25.00 -153.73 9.09
N ALA A 496 -24.92 -152.40 9.22
CA ALA A 496 -26.05 -151.50 8.96
C ALA A 496 -26.54 -151.61 7.50
N ARG A 497 -25.63 -151.77 6.54
CA ARG A 497 -25.96 -152.04 5.13
C ARG A 497 -26.58 -153.42 4.94
N ALA A 498 -26.17 -154.44 5.69
CA ALA A 498 -26.72 -155.80 5.62
C ALA A 498 -28.09 -155.94 6.32
N MET A 499 -28.35 -155.14 7.36
CA MET A 499 -29.63 -155.06 8.08
C MET A 499 -30.69 -154.23 7.34
N GLN A 500 -30.31 -153.48 6.31
CA GLN A 500 -31.27 -152.80 5.44
C GLN A 500 -32.04 -153.86 4.63
N PRO A 501 -33.38 -153.83 4.65
CA PRO A 501 -34.18 -154.77 3.88
C PRO A 501 -33.84 -154.66 2.38
N PRO A 502 -33.73 -155.79 1.65
CA PRO A 502 -33.35 -155.77 0.25
C PRO A 502 -34.25 -154.80 -0.54
N PRO A 503 -33.69 -153.86 -1.32
CA PRO A 503 -34.50 -152.91 -2.07
C PRO A 503 -35.40 -153.67 -3.06
N LYS A 504 -36.72 -153.49 -2.92
CA LYS A 504 -37.70 -154.07 -3.85
C LYS A 504 -37.55 -153.38 -5.21
N ARG A 505 -37.20 -154.14 -6.24
CA ARG A 505 -37.05 -153.64 -7.61
C ARG A 505 -38.43 -153.30 -8.18
N VAL A 506 -38.70 -152.02 -8.40
CA VAL A 506 -39.83 -151.54 -9.22
C VAL A 506 -39.28 -151.11 -10.57
N GLY A 507 -39.70 -151.80 -11.64
CA GLY A 507 -39.35 -151.46 -13.03
C GLY A 507 -38.63 -152.58 -13.81
N ARG A 508 -38.63 -152.45 -15.13
CA ARG A 508 -38.04 -153.42 -16.08
C ARG A 508 -36.51 -153.40 -16.01
N GLN A 509 -35.91 -154.59 -15.98
CA GLN A 509 -34.45 -154.77 -15.89
C GLN A 509 -33.73 -154.14 -17.09
N VAL A 510 -32.85 -153.16 -16.82
CA VAL A 510 -32.00 -152.53 -17.84
C VAL A 510 -30.89 -153.50 -18.23
N MET A 511 -30.91 -153.97 -19.48
CA MET A 511 -29.84 -154.79 -20.05
C MET A 511 -28.65 -153.89 -20.39
N TYR A 512 -27.55 -154.03 -19.65
CA TYR A 512 -26.30 -153.37 -19.98
C TYR A 512 -25.73 -153.98 -21.26
N ARG A 513 -25.45 -153.13 -22.25
CA ARG A 513 -24.73 -153.51 -23.47
C ARG A 513 -23.24 -153.68 -23.13
N SER A 514 -22.53 -154.58 -23.83
CA SER A 514 -21.10 -154.78 -23.64
C SER A 514 -20.33 -153.47 -23.85
N GLN A 515 -19.43 -153.15 -22.92
CA GLN A 515 -18.55 -151.99 -23.05
C GLN A 515 -17.50 -152.28 -24.15
N PRO A 516 -17.27 -151.35 -25.11
CA PRO A 516 -16.27 -151.56 -26.15
C PRO A 516 -14.85 -151.58 -25.56
N VAL A 517 -14.00 -152.45 -26.11
CA VAL A 517 -12.59 -152.61 -25.70
C VAL A 517 -11.84 -151.30 -25.92
N ARG A 518 -11.52 -150.58 -24.84
CA ARG A 518 -10.67 -149.40 -24.88
C ARG A 518 -9.21 -149.82 -25.06
N ARG A 519 -8.60 -149.41 -26.18
CA ARG A 519 -7.13 -149.46 -26.37
C ARG A 519 -6.45 -148.62 -25.29
N LYS A 520 -5.45 -149.20 -24.62
CA LYS A 520 -4.59 -148.49 -23.65
C LYS A 520 -3.81 -147.40 -24.38
N VAL A 521 -4.14 -146.13 -24.13
CA VAL A 521 -3.26 -145.00 -24.45
C VAL A 521 -2.25 -144.92 -23.31
N LYS A 522 -0.97 -145.04 -23.66
CA LYS A 522 0.18 -144.86 -22.75
C LYS A 522 0.19 -143.38 -22.36
N GLN A 523 -0.25 -143.05 -21.15
CA GLN A 523 -0.01 -141.74 -20.58
C GLN A 523 1.46 -141.66 -20.23
N GLU A 524 2.20 -140.82 -20.95
CA GLU A 524 3.53 -140.40 -20.54
C GLU A 524 3.37 -139.64 -19.22
N ALA A 525 4.07 -140.13 -18.20
CA ALA A 525 4.17 -139.47 -16.91
C ALA A 525 4.84 -138.11 -17.16
N LYS A 526 4.17 -137.03 -16.74
CA LYS A 526 4.83 -135.75 -16.51
C LYS A 526 5.91 -136.01 -15.47
N THR A 527 7.16 -136.07 -15.91
CA THR A 527 8.32 -136.00 -15.04
C THR A 527 8.37 -134.56 -14.52
N GLU A 528 7.85 -134.37 -13.31
CA GLU A 528 8.18 -133.24 -12.46
C GLU A 528 9.71 -133.21 -12.35
N THR A 529 10.32 -132.15 -12.87
CA THR A 529 11.77 -131.96 -12.86
C THR A 529 12.24 -131.81 -11.42
N GLN A 530 13.35 -132.48 -11.08
CA GLN A 530 13.99 -132.44 -9.75
C GLN A 530 14.24 -131.00 -9.25
N GLU A 531 14.38 -130.03 -10.17
CA GLU A 531 14.52 -128.60 -9.87
C GLU A 531 13.28 -128.00 -9.16
N GLU A 532 12.07 -128.43 -9.50
CA GLU A 532 10.84 -127.93 -8.84
C GLU A 532 10.68 -128.46 -7.41
N LEU A 533 11.24 -129.65 -7.13
CA LEU A 533 11.26 -130.25 -5.78
C LEU A 533 12.34 -129.65 -4.88
N ASP A 534 13.42 -129.12 -5.45
CA ASP A 534 14.49 -128.45 -4.69
C ASP A 534 14.11 -126.98 -4.39
N GLU A 535 13.35 -126.30 -5.26
CA GLU A 535 12.79 -124.98 -4.95
C GLU A 535 11.75 -125.02 -3.81
N LEU A 536 10.90 -126.05 -3.74
CA LEU A 536 9.94 -126.18 -2.64
C LEU A 536 10.61 -126.47 -1.28
N LYS A 537 11.80 -127.10 -1.27
CA LYS A 537 12.57 -127.32 -0.04
C LYS A 537 13.37 -126.09 0.41
N PHE A 538 13.49 -125.06 -0.42
CA PHE A 538 14.14 -123.82 -0.03
C PHE A 538 13.20 -122.85 0.70
N PHE A 539 11.88 -123.04 0.58
CA PHE A 539 10.85 -122.19 1.18
C PHE A 539 10.05 -122.85 2.32
N THR A 540 10.44 -124.04 2.78
CA THR A 540 9.98 -124.69 4.03
C THR A 540 11.17 -125.12 4.85
#